data_AF-X0W3M2-F1
#
_entry.id   AF-X0W3M2-F1
#
_cell.length_a   1.000
_cell.length_b   1.000
_cell.length_c   1.000
_cell.angle_alpha   90.00
_cell.angle_beta   90.00
_cell.angle_gamma   90.00
#
_symmetry.space_group_name_H-M   'P 1'
#
loop_
_entity.id
_entity.type
_entity.pdbx_description
1 polymer ?
#
loop_
_entity_poly.entity_id
_entity_poly.type
_entity_poly.pdbx_seq_one_letter_code
_entity_poly.pdbx_strand_id
1 'polypeptide(L)'
;VVDDAIFAAGLAFSAIANAYDPAVISIGGGIALAHPELLEPIRGEMLRHLNVTPPEVHLTPLGAAVTEWGAVAVARRLLGG
;
A
#
# COMPACT_ATOMS: atom_id res chain seq x y z
N VAL A 1 14.51 -11.72 8.37
CA VAL A 1 13.10 -11.97 7.94
C VAL A 1 12.27 -10.70 8.00
N VAL A 2 12.02 -10.09 9.17
CA VAL A 2 11.23 -8.84 9.24
C VAL A 2 11.97 -7.68 8.56
N ASP A 3 13.28 -7.56 8.79
CA ASP A 3 14.10 -6.53 8.13
C ASP A 3 14.13 -6.69 6.60
N ASP A 4 14.20 -7.93 6.10
CA ASP A 4 14.15 -8.22 4.66
C ASP A 4 12.79 -7.83 4.06
N ALA A 5 11.71 -8.03 4.81
CA ALA A 5 10.36 -7.63 4.41
C ALA A 5 10.22 -6.10 4.37
N ILE A 6 10.78 -5.40 5.36
CA ILE A 6 10.83 -3.94 5.39
C ILE A 6 11.61 -3.42 4.17
N PHE A 7 12.78 -4.01 3.91
CA PHE A 7 13.62 -3.64 2.78
C PHE A 7 12.89 -3.84 1.44
N ALA A 8 12.34 -5.03 1.22
CA ALA A 8 11.65 -5.37 -0.02
C ALA A 8 10.40 -4.51 -0.24
N ALA A 9 9.60 -4.27 0.80
CA ALA A 9 8.41 -3.44 0.69
C ALA A 9 8.76 -1.97 0.41
N GLY A 10 9.77 -1.43 1.09
CA GLY A 10 10.25 -0.07 0.85
C GLY A 10 10.70 0.13 -0.60
N LEU A 11 11.49 -0.81 -1.13
CA LEU A 11 11.94 -0.79 -2.52
C LEU A 11 10.79 -0.93 -3.52
N ALA A 12 9.79 -1.77 -3.22
CA ALA A 12 8.62 -1.91 -4.07
C ALA A 12 7.79 -0.62 -4.11
N PHE A 13 7.60 0.04 -2.96
CA PHE A 13 6.83 1.28 -2.90
C PHE A 13 7.54 2.42 -3.61
N SER A 14 8.87 2.52 -3.49
CA SER A 14 9.65 3.54 -4.19
C SER A 14 9.63 3.30 -5.69
N ALA A 15 9.69 2.05 -6.15
CA ALA A 15 9.57 1.70 -7.56
C ALA A 15 8.21 2.10 -8.13
N ILE A 16 7.12 1.80 -7.42
CA ILE A 16 5.76 2.21 -7.81
C ILE A 16 5.66 3.74 -7.84
N ALA A 17 6.14 4.42 -6.79
CA ALA A 17 6.08 5.87 -6.72
C ALA A 17 6.87 6.52 -7.86
N ASN A 18 8.09 6.07 -8.11
CA ASN A 18 8.91 6.59 -9.21
C ASN A 18 8.30 6.34 -10.60
N ALA A 19 7.55 5.25 -10.77
CA ALA A 19 6.93 4.91 -12.04
C ALA A 19 5.65 5.73 -12.32
N TYR A 20 4.89 6.08 -11.28
CA TYR A 20 3.53 6.62 -11.43
C TYR A 20 3.29 8.00 -10.79
N ASP A 21 4.24 8.51 -10.00
CA ASP A 21 4.14 9.76 -9.20
C ASP A 21 2.76 9.93 -8.50
N PRO A 22 2.32 8.94 -7.70
CA PRO A 22 1.02 8.99 -7.05
C PRO A 22 1.04 9.97 -5.87
N ALA A 23 -0.10 10.58 -5.57
CA ALA A 23 -0.28 11.34 -4.33
C ALA A 23 -0.44 10.42 -3.10
N VAL A 24 -0.99 9.22 -3.28
CA VAL A 24 -1.37 8.30 -2.20
C VAL A 24 -1.05 6.85 -2.58
N ILE A 25 -0.52 6.09 -1.62
CA ILE A 25 -0.37 4.64 -1.67
C ILE A 25 -1.14 4.03 -0.49
N SER A 26 -2.15 3.21 -0.80
CA SER A 26 -2.99 2.53 0.20
C SER A 26 -2.61 1.06 0.31
N ILE A 27 -2.26 0.59 1.52
CA ILE A 27 -1.74 -0.75 1.76
C ILE A 27 -2.79 -1.65 2.38
N GLY A 28 -3.07 -2.77 1.71
CA GLY A 28 -3.88 -3.86 2.23
C GLY A 28 -3.05 -5.10 2.58
N GLY A 29 -3.76 -6.18 2.92
CA GLY A 29 -3.15 -7.47 3.23
C GLY A 29 -3.07 -7.74 4.74
N GLY A 30 -3.22 -9.03 5.10
CA GLY A 30 -3.35 -9.43 6.50
C GLY A 30 -2.17 -9.03 7.39
N ILE A 31 -0.95 -9.06 6.85
CA ILE A 31 0.27 -8.67 7.60
C ILE A 31 0.26 -7.17 7.90
N ALA A 32 -0.01 -6.32 6.91
CA ALA A 32 -0.03 -4.87 7.10
C ALA A 32 -1.15 -4.43 8.06
N LEU A 33 -2.31 -5.10 8.01
CA LEU A 33 -3.41 -4.83 8.93
C LEU A 33 -3.16 -5.33 10.35
N ALA A 34 -2.48 -6.47 10.51
CA ALA A 34 -2.13 -7.03 11.82
C ALA A 34 -0.95 -6.32 12.49
N HIS A 35 -0.04 -5.76 11.68
CA HIS A 35 1.19 -5.10 12.11
C HIS A 35 1.32 -3.70 11.50
N PRO A 36 0.43 -2.75 11.87
CA PRO A 36 0.48 -1.36 11.39
C PRO A 36 1.81 -0.66 11.68
N GLU A 37 2.51 -1.08 12.74
CA GLU A 37 3.82 -0.56 13.14
C GLU A 37 4.92 -0.77 12.09
N LEU A 38 4.74 -1.73 11.15
CA LEU A 38 5.68 -1.96 10.07
C LEU A 38 5.61 -0.88 8.98
N LEU A 39 4.54 -0.08 8.94
CA LEU A 39 4.35 0.91 7.88
C LEU A 39 5.42 2.03 7.93
N GLU A 40 5.76 2.48 9.13
CA GLU A 40 6.73 3.55 9.33
C GLU A 40 8.17 3.15 8.91
N PRO A 41 8.72 1.99 9.31
CA PRO A 41 10.04 1.58 8.83
C PRO A 41 10.05 1.27 7.32
N ILE A 42 8.96 0.74 6.75
CA ILE A 42 8.81 0.57 5.29
C ILE A 42 8.85 1.92 4.58
N ARG A 43 8.13 2.92 5.09
CA ARG A 43 8.15 4.29 4.57
C ARG A 43 9.55 4.90 4.68
N GLY A 44 10.23 4.67 5.80
CA GLY A 44 11.62 5.09 6.00
C GLY A 44 12.55 4.52 4.93
N GLU A 45 12.43 3.23 4.60
CA GLU A 45 13.21 2.62 3.53
C GLU A 45 12.82 3.16 2.14
N MET A 46 11.52 3.31 1.86
CA MET A 46 11.01 3.86 0.58
C MET A 46 11.67 5.20 0.24
N LEU A 47 11.76 6.11 1.22
CA LEU A 47 12.30 7.45 1.03
C LEU A 47 13.77 7.45 0.60
N ARG A 48 14.52 6.37 0.83
CA ARG A 48 15.94 6.25 0.44
C ARG A 48 16.12 6.03 -1.07
N HIS A 49 15.07 5.57 -1.75
CA HIS A 49 15.09 5.19 -3.17
C HIS A 49 14.09 6.01 -4.01
N LEU A 50 13.50 7.06 -3.42
CA LEU A 50 12.45 7.86 -4.03
C LEU A 50 13.04 9.05 -4.81
N ASN A 51 12.57 9.24 -6.05
CA ASN A 51 12.99 10.30 -6.98
C ASN A 51 11.86 11.30 -7.30
N VAL A 52 10.68 11.08 -6.73
CA VAL A 52 9.48 11.90 -6.93
C VAL A 52 9.01 12.48 -5.59
N THR A 53 7.91 13.24 -5.61
CA THR A 53 7.31 13.75 -4.36
C THR A 53 6.85 12.58 -3.49
N PRO A 54 7.16 12.58 -2.17
CA PRO A 54 6.70 11.51 -1.29
C PRO A 54 5.17 11.36 -1.28
N PRO A 55 4.63 10.19 -1.64
CA PRO A 55 3.22 9.91 -1.46
C PRO A 55 2.87 9.80 0.02
N GLU A 56 1.59 10.06 0.33
CA GLU A 56 1.02 9.60 1.60
C GLU A 56 0.88 8.07 1.56
N VAL A 57 1.45 7.37 2.55
CA VAL A 57 1.35 5.92 2.67
C VAL A 57 0.50 5.59 3.89
N HIS A 58 -0.63 4.91 3.70
CA HIS A 58 -1.54 4.54 4.80
C HIS A 58 -2.12 3.14 4.62
N LEU A 59 -2.66 2.57 5.71
CA LEU A 59 -3.44 1.35 5.62
C LEU A 59 -4.77 1.59 4.92
N THR A 60 -5.22 0.58 4.18
CA THR A 60 -6.49 0.66 3.49
C THR A 60 -7.65 0.85 4.47
N PRO A 61 -8.55 1.82 4.24
CA PRO A 61 -9.71 2.02 5.10
C PRO A 61 -10.71 0.86 5.02
N LEU A 62 -10.55 -0.05 4.06
CA LEU A 62 -11.41 -1.21 3.86
C LEU A 62 -11.15 -2.33 4.88
N GLY A 63 -10.03 -2.28 5.61
CA GLY A 63 -9.67 -3.26 6.63
C GLY A 63 -9.63 -4.71 6.11
N ALA A 64 -9.88 -5.67 6.99
CA ALA A 64 -9.86 -7.10 6.65
C ALA A 64 -10.98 -7.52 5.68
N ALA A 65 -12.04 -6.71 5.55
CA ALA A 65 -13.18 -6.97 4.68
C ALA A 65 -12.95 -6.53 3.22
N VAL A 66 -11.69 -6.28 2.83
CA VAL A 66 -11.32 -5.76 1.50
C VAL A 66 -11.81 -6.65 0.36
N THR A 67 -11.93 -7.96 0.60
CA THR A 67 -12.33 -8.94 -0.41
C THR A 67 -13.83 -8.85 -0.72
N GLU A 68 -14.65 -8.73 0.32
CA GLU A 68 -16.10 -8.60 0.24
C GLU A 68 -16.47 -7.25 -0.38
N TRP A 69 -15.82 -6.17 0.07
CA TRP A 69 -16.02 -4.83 -0.51
C TRP A 69 -15.54 -4.74 -1.95
N GLY A 70 -14.43 -5.42 -2.30
CA GLY A 70 -13.96 -5.54 -3.68
C GLY A 70 -14.98 -6.23 -4.58
N ALA A 71 -15.55 -7.35 -4.13
CA ALA A 71 -16.60 -8.05 -4.86
C ALA A 71 -17.85 -7.19 -5.06
N VAL A 72 -18.27 -6.45 -4.01
CA VAL A 72 -19.41 -5.52 -4.10
C VAL A 72 -19.13 -4.34 -5.04
N ALA A 73 -17.92 -3.77 -5.00
CA ALA A 73 -17.54 -2.67 -5.89
C ALA A 73 -17.52 -3.11 -7.35
N VAL A 74 -17.00 -4.31 -7.64
CA VAL A 74 -17.04 -4.91 -8.98
C VAL A 74 -18.46 -5.18 -9.41
N ALA A 75 -19.29 -5.79 -8.55
CA ALA A 75 -20.70 -6.06 -8.85
C ALA A 75 -21.47 -4.76 -9.15
N ARG A 76 -21.28 -3.70 -8.36
CA ARG A 76 -21.87 -2.38 -8.62
C ARG A 76 -21.42 -1.79 -9.94
N ARG A 77 -20.14 -1.93 -10.31
CA ARG A 77 -19.63 -1.43 -11.59
C ARG A 77 -20.21 -2.19 -12.78
N LEU A 78 -20.45 -3.49 -12.63
CA LEU A 78 -21.05 -4.32 -13.68
C LEU A 78 -22.56 -4.14 -13.81
N LEU A 79 -23.26 -3.84 -12.71
CA LEU A 79 -24.72 -3.64 -12.69
C LEU A 79 -25.15 -2.19 -12.92
N GLY A 80 -24.23 -1.24 -12.76
CA GLY A 80 -24.48 0.20 -12.94
C GLY A 80 -23.93 0.78 -14.26
N GLY A 81 -23.59 -0.08 -15.22
CA GLY A 81 -23.13 0.29 -16.57
C GLY A 81 -24.21 0.08 -17.62
#